data_AF-A0AAV6CL34-F1
#
_entry.id   AF-A0AAV6CL34-F1
#
_cell.length_a   1.000
_cell.length_b   1.000
_cell.length_c   1.000
_cell.angle_alpha   90.00
_cell.angle_beta   90.00
_cell.angle_gamma   90.00
#
_symmetry.space_group_name_H-M   'P 1'
#
loop_
_entity.id
_entity.type
_entity.pdbx_description
1 polymer ?
#
loop_
_entity_poly.entity_id
_entity_poly.type
_entity_poly.pdbx_seq_one_letter_code
_entity_poly.pdbx_strand_id
1 'polypeptide(L)' 'MAKPLEHIIHFVVDRAQNEPVSKRVELYRALADVCGDEKESLKFSDLAEQLEATAAQERQIAFDFRNRFGQQ' A
#
# COMPACT_ATOMS: atom_id res chain seq x y z
N MET A 1 22.89 -16.45 5.65
CA MET A 1 21.62 -17.18 5.45
C MET A 1 20.51 -16.19 5.62
N ALA A 2 19.62 -16.06 4.63
CA ALA A 2 18.48 -15.18 4.76
C ALA A 2 17.60 -15.66 5.92
N LYS A 3 17.18 -14.75 6.80
CA LYS A 3 16.36 -15.12 7.98
C LYS A 3 14.97 -15.53 7.48
N PRO A 4 14.26 -16.48 8.14
CA PRO A 4 12.91 -16.89 7.74
C PRO A 4 11.94 -15.72 7.50
N LEU A 5 12.10 -14.63 8.26
CA LEU A 5 11.33 -13.39 8.09
C LEU A 5 11.57 -12.72 6.73
N GLU A 6 12.81 -12.68 6.22
CA GLU A 6 13.13 -12.08 4.92
C GLU A 6 12.44 -12.82 3.77
N HIS A 7 12.34 -14.15 3.84
CA HIS A 7 11.60 -14.93 2.85
C HIS A 7 10.09 -14.64 2.88
N ILE A 8 9.52 -14.46 4.07
CA ILE A 8 8.10 -14.11 4.22
C ILE A 8 7.87 -12.70 3.65
N ILE A 9 8.72 -11.73 4.00
CA ILE A 9 8.62 -10.36 3.50
C ILE A 9 8.70 -10.36 1.96
N HIS A 10 9.69 -11.02 1.37
CA HIS A 10 9.81 -11.12 -0.09
C HIS A 10 8.57 -11.75 -0.75
N PHE A 11 8.08 -12.86 -0.19
CA PHE A 11 6.88 -13.52 -0.72
C PHE A 11 5.65 -12.59 -0.70
N VAL A 12 5.45 -11.87 0.40
CA VAL A 12 4.32 -10.94 0.54
C VAL A 12 4.45 -9.76 -0.40
N VAL A 13 5.65 -9.19 -0.55
CA VAL A 13 5.90 -8.06 -1.47
C VAL A 13 5.66 -8.46 -2.93
N ASP A 14 6.12 -9.64 -3.35
CA ASP A 14 5.89 -10.15 -4.72
C ASP A 14 4.40 -10.36 -4.99
N ARG A 15 3.66 -10.87 -4.00
CA ARG A 15 2.20 -11.07 -4.11
C ARG A 15 1.44 -9.74 -4.11
N ALA A 16 1.85 -8.78 -3.27
CA ALA A 16 1.17 -7.50 -3.11
C ALA A 16 1.05 -6.74 -4.45
N GLN A 17 1.98 -6.89 -5.39
CA GLN A 17 1.91 -6.23 -6.69
C GLN A 17 0.65 -6.57 -7.50
N ASN A 18 0.07 -7.75 -7.26
CA ASN A 18 -1.12 -8.23 -7.98
C ASN A 18 -2.44 -7.97 -7.23
N GLU A 19 -2.37 -7.38 -6.04
CA GLU A 19 -3.53 -7.12 -5.20
C GLU A 19 -4.10 -5.69 -5.41
N PRO A 20 -5.40 -5.48 -5.15
CA PRO A 20 -5.99 -4.14 -5.15
C PRO A 20 -5.26 -3.19 -4.19
N VAL A 21 -5.26 -1.88 -4.50
CA VAL A 21 -4.53 -0.86 -3.74
C VAL A 21 -4.82 -0.92 -2.23
N SER A 22 -6.09 -1.08 -1.84
CA SER A 22 -6.50 -1.20 -0.44
C SER A 22 -5.83 -2.38 0.28
N LYS A 23 -5.72 -3.52 -0.39
CA LYS A 23 -5.05 -4.71 0.16
C LYS A 23 -3.54 -4.52 0.25
N ARG A 24 -2.92 -3.83 -0.71
CA ARG A 24 -1.49 -3.50 -0.65
C ARG A 24 -1.15 -2.61 0.53
N VAL A 25 -1.99 -1.61 0.81
CA VAL A 25 -1.86 -0.73 1.98
C VAL A 25 -1.89 -1.55 3.27
N GLU A 26 -2.89 -2.43 3.43
CA GLU A 26 -2.98 -3.33 4.59
C GLU A 26 -1.73 -4.21 4.73
N LEU A 27 -1.26 -4.79 3.63
CA LEU A 27 -0.07 -5.65 3.62
C LEU A 27 1.19 -4.88 4.00
N TYR A 28 1.41 -3.68 3.47
CA TYR A 28 2.60 -2.89 3.81
C TYR A 28 2.56 -2.40 5.27
N ARG A 29 1.40 -2.02 5.81
CA ARG A 29 1.27 -1.74 7.25
C ARG A 29 1.61 -2.95 8.11
N ALA A 30 1.05 -4.11 7.77
CA ALA A 30 1.35 -5.35 8.48
C ALA A 30 2.85 -5.72 8.39
N LEU A 31 3.48 -5.49 7.24
CA LEU A 31 4.92 -5.69 7.06
C LEU A 31 5.75 -4.73 7.92
N ALA A 32 5.33 -3.47 8.04
CA ALA A 32 5.98 -2.49 8.91
C ALA A 32 5.93 -2.89 10.40
N ASP A 33 4.83 -3.51 10.83
CA ASP A 33 4.66 -3.97 12.21
C ASP A 33 5.51 -5.20 12.55
N VAL A 34 5.76 -6.08 11.57
CA VAL A 34 6.47 -7.35 11.78
C VAL A 34 7.94 -7.31 11.40
N CYS A 35 8.38 -6.32 10.61
CA CYS A 35 9.80 -6.20 10.32
C CYS A 35 10.55 -5.81 11.60
N GLY A 36 11.54 -6.62 11.99
CA GLY A 36 12.35 -6.38 13.19
C GLY A 36 13.40 -5.28 13.02
N ASP A 37 13.33 -4.50 11.95
CA ASP A 37 14.27 -3.43 11.59
C ASP A 37 13.51 -2.12 11.39
N GLU A 38 13.93 -1.07 12.09
CA GLU A 38 13.27 0.24 12.10
C GLU A 38 13.27 0.89 10.70
N LYS A 39 14.33 0.70 9.92
CA LYS A 39 14.46 1.27 8.59
C LYS A 39 13.53 0.57 7.59
N GLU A 40 13.40 -0.75 7.67
CA GLU A 40 12.40 -1.49 6.90
C GLU A 40 10.98 -1.10 7.29
N SER A 41 10.73 -0.87 8.58
CA SER A 41 9.42 -0.47 9.10
C SER A 41 8.97 0.86 8.53
N LEU A 42 9.86 1.84 8.56
CA LEU A 42 9.64 3.16 7.96
C LEU A 42 9.38 3.04 6.45
N LYS A 43 10.18 2.23 5.74
CA LYS A 43 10.01 2.05 4.29
C LYS A 43 8.63 1.49 3.94
N PHE A 44 8.15 0.50 4.67
CA PHE A 44 6.83 -0.06 4.41
C PHE A 44 5.68 0.88 4.82
N SER A 45 5.87 1.64 5.90
CA SER A 45 4.94 2.69 6.31
C SER A 45 4.80 3.77 5.24
N ASP A 46 5.92 4.28 4.72
CA ASP A 46 5.95 5.28 3.64
C ASP A 46 5.26 4.76 2.38
N LEU A 47 5.46 3.49 2.02
CA LEU A 47 4.80 2.87 0.87
C LEU A 47 3.29 2.78 1.06
N ALA A 48 2.83 2.43 2.27
CA ALA A 48 1.40 2.40 2.59
C ALA A 48 0.78 3.81 2.49
N GLU A 49 1.45 4.83 3.02
CA GLU A 49 0.99 6.22 2.97
C GLU A 49 0.91 6.75 1.52
N GLN A 50 1.94 6.51 0.70
CA GLN A 50 1.94 6.94 -0.70
C GLN A 50 0.80 6.31 -1.51
N LEU A 51 0.52 5.03 -1.25
CA LEU A 51 -0.59 4.34 -1.88
C LEU A 51 -1.95 4.87 -1.44
N GLU A 52 -2.14 5.16 -0.14
CA GLU A 52 -3.37 5.78 0.35
C GLU A 52 -3.56 7.18 -0.22
N ALA A 53 -2.51 8.00 -0.28
CA ALA A 53 -2.57 9.34 -0.83
C ALA A 53 -2.98 9.32 -2.30
N THR A 54 -2.39 8.41 -3.09
CA THR A 54 -2.76 8.23 -4.50
C THR A 54 -4.20 7.75 -4.65
N ALA A 55 -4.63 6.76 -3.86
CA ALA A 55 -6.01 6.27 -3.88
C ALA A 55 -7.03 7.32 -3.41
N ALA A 56 -6.65 8.20 -2.50
CA ALA A 56 -7.47 9.34 -2.09
C ALA A 56 -7.61 10.35 -3.24
N GLN A 57 -6.51 10.65 -3.93
CA GLN A 57 -6.50 11.56 -5.07
C GLN A 57 -7.36 11.05 -6.24
N GLU A 58 -7.26 9.77 -6.58
CA GLU A 58 -8.09 9.15 -7.62
C GLU A 58 -9.58 9.22 -7.28
N ARG A 59 -9.95 8.96 -6.02
CA ARG A 59 -11.33 9.09 -5.54
C ARG A 59 -11.83 10.53 -5.65
N GLN A 60 -10.99 11.51 -5.31
CA GLN A 60 -11.34 12.92 -5.43
C GLN A 60 -11.57 13.32 -6.89
N ILE A 61 -10.69 12.92 -7.80
CA ILE A 61 -10.84 13.19 -9.24
C ILE A 61 -12.12 12.55 -9.78
N ALA A 62 -12.39 11.30 -9.43
CA ALA A 62 -13.60 10.60 -9.86
C ALA A 62 -14.89 11.26 -9.33
N PHE A 63 -14.85 11.75 -8.08
CA PHE A 63 -15.95 12.50 -7.48
C PHE A 63 -16.17 13.85 -8.18
N ASP A 64 -15.10 14.61 -8.41
CA ASP A 64 -15.16 15.91 -9.10
C ASP A 64 -15.69 15.75 -10.54
N PHE A 65 -15.24 14.72 -11.25
CA PHE A 65 -15.73 14.41 -12.59
C PHE A 65 -17.23 14.05 -12.57
N ARG A 66 -17.66 13.19 -11.65
CA ARG A 66 -19.08 12.83 -11.50
C ARG A 66 -19.94 14.05 -11.17
N ASN A 67 -19.49 14.93 -10.30
CA ASN A 67 -20.24 16.13 -9.94
C ASN A 67 -20.32 17.14 -11.09
N ARG A 68 -19.26 17.26 -11.91
CA ARG A 68 -19.25 18.18 -13.05
C ARG A 68 -20.03 17.69 -14.26
N PHE A 69 -20.07 16.38 -14.51
CA PHE A 69 -20.61 15.81 -15.75
C PHE A 69 -21.79 14.87 -15.56
N GLY A 70 -22.14 14.49 -14.32
CA GLY A 70 -23.26 13.61 -13.99
C GLY A 70 -24.58 14.31 -13.67
N GLN A 71 -24.67 15.64 -13.82
CA GLN A 71 -25.91 16.43 -13.69
C GLN A 71 -26.53 16.83 -15.05
N GLN A 72 -26.45 15.96 -16.06
CA GLN A 72 -27.20 16.11 -17.31
C GLN A 72 -28.37 15.14 -17.38
#